data_AF-A0A2J8UMX0-F1
#
_entry.id   AF-A0A2J8UMX0-F1
#
_cell.length_a   1.000
_cell.length_b   1.000
_cell.length_c   1.000
_cell.angle_alpha   90.00
_cell.angle_beta   90.00
_cell.angle_gamma   90.00
#
_symmetry.space_group_name_H-M   'P 1'
#
loop_
_entity.id
_entity.type
_entity.pdbx_description
1 polymer ?
#
loop_
_entity_poly.entity_id
_entity_poly.type
_entity_poly.pdbx_seq_one_letter_code
_entity_poly.pdbx_strand_id
1 'polypeptide(L)'
;NNFMVAMETGSMIGIDFGHAFGSATQFLPVPELMPFRLTRQFINLMLPMKETGLMYSVMVHALRAFRSDPGLLTNTMDVFVKEPSFDWK
;
A
#
# COMPACT_ATOMS: atom_id res chain seq x y z
N ASN A 1 -1.51 -11.87 8.29
CA ASN A 1 -2.84 -11.31 8.64
C ASN A 1 -2.68 -9.81 8.81
N ASN A 2 -2.52 -9.07 7.71
CA ASN A 2 -1.98 -7.70 7.76
C ASN A 2 -3.04 -6.64 7.46
N PHE A 3 -4.30 -7.05 7.37
CA PHE A 3 -5.45 -6.18 7.16
C PHE A 3 -6.47 -6.46 8.26
N MET A 4 -6.80 -5.44 9.04
CA MET A 4 -7.90 -5.45 9.99
C MET A 4 -9.08 -4.65 9.42
N VAL A 5 -10.31 -5.10 9.68
CA VAL A 5 -11.52 -4.40 9.22
C VAL A 5 -12.32 -3.97 10.45
N ALA A 6 -12.64 -2.68 10.53
CA ALA A 6 -13.56 -2.16 11.53
C ALA A 6 -14.98 -2.59 11.15
N MET A 7 -15.63 -3.37 12.01
CA MET A 7 -16.94 -3.95 11.70
C MET A 7 -18.08 -2.92 11.70
N GLU A 8 -17.89 -1.79 12.38
CA GLU A 8 -18.90 -0.72 12.47
C GLU A 8 -18.98 0.11 11.19
N THR A 9 -17.84 0.37 10.54
CA THR A 9 -17.73 1.27 9.38
C THR A 9 -17.35 0.55 8.08
N GLY A 10 -16.83 -0.68 8.17
CA GLY A 10 -16.24 -1.42 7.06
C GLY A 10 -14.86 -0.91 6.62
N SER A 11 -14.24 0.01 7.36
CA SER A 11 -12.92 0.54 7.00
C SER A 11 -11.80 -0.47 7.22
N MET A 12 -10.84 -0.52 6.30
CA MET A 12 -9.68 -1.40 6.39
C MET A 12 -8.44 -0.65 6.89
N ILE A 13 -7.68 -1.28 7.79
CA ILE A 13 -6.44 -0.76 8.35
C ILE A 13 -5.33 -1.77 8.08
N GLY A 14 -4.23 -1.30 7.48
CA GLY A 14 -3.01 -2.09 7.30
C GLY A 14 -2.19 -2.10 8.59
N ILE A 15 -1.67 -3.27 8.95
CA ILE A 15 -0.79 -3.47 10.11
C ILE A 15 0.43 -4.29 9.71
N ASP A 16 1.42 -4.36 10.61
CA ASP A 16 2.61 -5.21 10.45
C ASP A 16 3.45 -4.83 9.21
N PHE A 17 4.03 -3.62 9.26
CA PHE A 17 4.88 -3.05 8.21
C PHE A 17 6.33 -3.55 8.31
N GLY A 18 6.53 -4.86 8.39
CA GLY A 18 7.86 -5.49 8.52
C GLY A 18 8.73 -5.42 7.27
N HIS A 19 8.14 -5.08 6.12
CA HIS A 19 8.84 -4.86 4.86
C HIS A 19 8.56 -3.45 4.35
N ALA A 20 9.63 -2.70 4.09
CA ALA A 20 9.58 -1.35 3.56
C ALA A 20 10.41 -1.26 2.28
N PHE A 21 10.09 -0.30 1.41
CA PHE A 21 10.87 0.01 0.20
C PHE A 21 11.18 -1.19 -0.72
N GLY A 22 10.23 -2.13 -0.85
CA GLY A 22 10.40 -3.29 -1.75
C GLY A 22 11.28 -4.41 -1.19
N SER A 23 11.61 -4.38 0.10
CA SER A 23 12.41 -5.43 0.75
C SER A 23 11.79 -6.83 0.59
N ALA A 24 10.45 -6.92 0.56
CA ALA A 24 9.73 -8.17 0.31
C ALA A 24 10.01 -8.74 -1.08
N THR A 25 10.21 -7.90 -2.09
CA THR A 25 10.56 -8.34 -3.44
C THR A 25 12.05 -8.65 -3.57
N GLN A 26 12.91 -7.94 -2.84
CA GLN A 26 14.37 -8.06 -2.98
C GLN A 26 15.00 -9.17 -2.14
N PHE A 27 14.51 -9.39 -0.92
CA PHE A 27 15.19 -10.24 0.07
C PHE A 27 14.44 -11.50 0.47
N LEU A 28 13.14 -11.62 0.13
CA LEU A 28 12.42 -12.87 0.37
C LEU A 28 12.89 -13.95 -0.62
N PRO A 29 13.06 -15.22 -0.17
CA PRO A 29 13.39 -16.33 -1.06
C PRO A 29 12.35 -16.54 -2.18
N VAL A 30 11.08 -16.21 -1.88
CA VAL A 30 10.00 -16.15 -2.86
C VAL A 30 9.52 -14.71 -2.93
N PRO A 31 9.80 -13.98 -4.02
CA PRO A 31 9.55 -12.55 -4.07
C PRO A 31 8.07 -12.23 -4.26
N GLU A 32 7.62 -11.18 -3.59
CA GLU A 32 6.29 -10.60 -3.83
C GLU A 32 6.33 -9.68 -5.06
N LEU A 33 5.63 -10.07 -6.13
CA LEU A 33 5.64 -9.34 -7.43
C LEU A 33 4.44 -8.39 -7.60
N MET A 34 3.42 -8.50 -6.75
CA MET A 34 2.25 -7.62 -6.81
C MET A 34 2.47 -6.34 -5.98
N PRO A 35 2.02 -5.17 -6.44
CA PRO A 35 2.18 -3.93 -5.69
C PRO A 35 1.23 -3.81 -4.50
N PHE A 36 0.08 -4.50 -4.54
CA PHE A 36 -0.90 -4.56 -3.45
C PHE A 36 -1.80 -5.79 -3.61
N ARG A 37 -2.48 -6.20 -2.53
CA ARG A 37 -3.41 -7.34 -2.55
C ARG A 37 -4.76 -6.92 -3.15
N LEU A 38 -5.00 -7.28 -4.41
CA LEU A 38 -6.32 -7.23 -5.06
C LEU A 38 -6.71 -8.62 -5.54
N THR A 39 -7.49 -9.33 -4.72
CA THR A 39 -7.89 -10.73 -4.98
C THR A 39 -9.32 -10.81 -5.51
N ARG A 40 -9.72 -12.02 -5.92
CA ARG A 40 -11.08 -12.31 -6.38
C ARG A 40 -12.18 -11.85 -5.41
N GLN A 41 -11.94 -11.89 -4.09
CA GLN A 41 -12.94 -11.46 -3.10
C GLN A 41 -13.22 -9.96 -3.20
N PHE A 42 -12.20 -9.14 -3.43
CA PHE A 42 -12.37 -7.70 -3.64
C PHE A 42 -13.12 -7.37 -4.93
N ILE A 43 -12.79 -8.08 -6.02
CA ILE A 43 -13.44 -7.88 -7.31
C ILE A 43 -14.91 -8.28 -7.23
N ASN A 44 -15.20 -9.42 -6.60
CA ASN A 44 -16.56 -9.91 -6.43
C ASN A 44 -17.44 -8.98 -5.60
N LEU A 45 -16.88 -8.34 -4.57
CA LEU A 45 -17.59 -7.35 -3.75
C LEU A 45 -18.08 -6.15 -4.59
N MET A 46 -17.36 -5.80 -5.65
CA MET A 46 -17.68 -4.66 -6.51
C MET A 46 -18.55 -5.03 -7.72
N LEU A 47 -19.06 -6.26 -7.81
CA LEU A 47 -19.92 -6.64 -8.92
C LEU A 47 -21.27 -5.89 -8.86
N PRO A 48 -21.81 -5.46 -10.01
CA PRO A 48 -21.32 -5.70 -11.38
C PRO A 48 -20.32 -4.65 -11.89
N MET A 49 -20.06 -3.60 -11.12
CA MET A 49 -19.24 -2.44 -11.53
C MET A 49 -17.75 -2.76 -11.68
N LYS A 50 -17.27 -3.86 -11.08
CA LYS A 50 -15.87 -4.31 -11.12
C LYS A 50 -14.91 -3.24 -10.54
N GLU A 51 -13.60 -3.37 -10.80
CA GLU A 51 -12.55 -2.53 -10.23
C GLU A 51 -12.42 -1.13 -10.84
N THR A 52 -12.94 -0.92 -12.05
CA THR A 52 -12.79 0.35 -12.81
C THR A 52 -13.71 1.47 -12.34
N GLY A 53 -14.63 1.18 -11.43
CA GLY A 53 -15.51 2.18 -10.82
C GLY A 53 -14.82 2.94 -9.69
N LEU A 54 -15.22 2.64 -8.45
CA LEU A 54 -14.83 3.42 -7.27
C LEU A 54 -13.32 3.31 -6.97
N MET A 55 -12.78 2.08 -6.93
CA MET A 55 -11.38 1.85 -6.55
C MET A 55 -10.41 2.53 -7.52
N TYR A 56 -10.62 2.35 -8.83
CA TYR A 56 -9.81 3.00 -9.84
C TYR A 56 -9.85 4.54 -9.73
N SER A 57 -11.04 5.13 -9.60
CA SER A 57 -11.19 6.58 -9.48
C SER A 57 -10.44 7.11 -8.25
N VAL A 58 -10.61 6.47 -7.08
CA VAL A 58 -9.93 6.87 -5.85
C VAL A 58 -8.40 6.77 -6.01
N MET A 59 -7.90 5.68 -6.59
CA MET A 59 -6.46 5.49 -6.83
C MET A 59 -5.87 6.56 -7.75
N VAL A 60 -6.58 6.92 -8.83
CA VAL A 60 -6.15 7.98 -9.76
C VAL A 60 -6.06 9.33 -9.04
N HIS A 61 -7.08 9.70 -8.27
CA HIS A 61 -7.07 10.97 -7.55
C HIS A 61 -6.00 11.01 -6.45
N ALA A 62 -5.85 9.93 -5.67
CA ALA A 62 -4.82 9.84 -4.65
C ALA A 62 -3.41 9.95 -5.25
N LEU A 63 -3.12 9.22 -6.32
CA LEU A 63 -1.81 9.28 -6.99
C LEU A 63 -1.54 10.67 -7.59
N ARG A 64 -2.56 11.31 -8.17
CA ARG A 64 -2.43 12.66 -8.72
C ARG A 64 -2.15 13.70 -7.61
N ALA A 65 -2.77 13.55 -6.44
CA ALA A 65 -2.51 14.39 -5.28
C ALA A 65 -1.11 14.17 -4.68
N PHE A 66 -0.66 12.92 -4.55
CA PHE A 66 0.70 12.64 -4.06
C PHE A 66 1.79 13.19 -5.00
N ARG A 67 1.52 13.24 -6.31
CA ARG A 67 2.46 13.73 -7.32
C ARG A 67 2.38 15.23 -7.57
N SER A 68 1.36 15.95 -7.09
CA SER A 68 1.24 17.40 -7.34
C SER A 68 2.25 18.21 -6.54
N ASP A 69 2.61 17.73 -5.35
CA ASP A 69 3.71 18.26 -4.55
C ASP A 69 4.42 17.10 -3.83
N PRO A 70 5.33 16.39 -4.54
CA PRO A 70 5.99 15.21 -3.98
C PRO A 70 7.06 15.59 -2.95
N GLY A 71 7.49 16.85 -2.90
CA GLY A 71 8.68 17.28 -2.15
C GLY A 71 8.60 16.96 -0.67
N LEU A 72 7.45 17.24 -0.04
CA LEU A 72 7.22 16.91 1.37
C LEU A 72 7.34 15.40 1.61
N LEU A 73 6.66 14.59 0.80
CA LEU A 73 6.66 13.14 0.94
C LEU A 73 8.06 12.56 0.71
N THR A 74 8.76 12.99 -0.35
CA THR A 74 10.11 12.51 -0.66
C THR A 74 11.11 12.89 0.41
N ASN A 75 11.04 14.10 0.95
CA ASN A 75 11.96 14.55 2.01
C ASN A 75 11.74 13.75 3.30
N THR A 76 10.49 13.51 3.68
CA THR A 76 10.18 12.66 4.85
C THR A 76 10.66 11.23 4.64
N MET A 77 10.45 10.65 3.45
CA MET A 77 10.92 9.30 3.13
C MET A 77 12.46 9.22 3.11
N ASP A 78 13.15 10.25 2.64
CA ASP A 78 14.63 10.32 2.63
C ASP A 78 15.20 10.33 4.05
N VAL A 79 14.60 11.10 4.96
CA VAL A 79 14.97 11.08 6.38
C VAL A 79 14.74 9.69 6.99
N PHE A 80 13.61 9.06 6.68
CA PHE A 80 13.26 7.74 7.19
C PHE A 80 14.28 6.66 6.76
N VAL A 81 14.67 6.64 5.48
CA VAL A 81 15.63 5.63 4.95
C VAL A 81 17.03 5.83 5.52
N LYS A 82 17.41 7.07 5.82
CA LYS A 82 18.71 7.43 6.40
C LYS A 82 18.74 7.31 7.92
N GLU A 83 17.62 6.98 8.55
CA GLU A 83 17.57 6.83 9.99
C GLU A 83 18.32 5.55 10.41
N PRO A 84 19.36 5.65 11.26
CA PRO A 84 20.21 4.52 11.64
C PRO A 84 19.49 3.47 12.50
N SER A 85 18.23 3.71 12.87
CA SER A 85 17.38 2.75 13.58
C SER A 85 17.02 1.54 12.70
N PHE A 86 17.13 1.66 11.37
CA PHE A 86 16.89 0.59 10.41
C PHE A 86 18.16 -0.10 9.88
N ASP A 87 19.35 0.35 10.29
CA ASP A 87 20.61 -0.31 9.93
C ASP A 87 20.60 -1.74 10.48
N TRP A 88 20.35 -2.68 9.58
CA TRP A 88 20.33 -4.11 9.82
C TRP A 88 21.66 -4.54 10.46
N LYS A 89 21.56 -5.23 11.60
CA LYS A 89 22.61 -6.09 12.14
C LYS A 89 22.36 -7.53 11.70
#